data_AF-A0A6J1XUE4-F1
#
_entry.id   AF-A0A6J1XUE4-F1
#
_cell.length_a   1.000
_cell.length_b   1.000
_cell.length_c   1.000
_cell.angle_alpha   90.00
_cell.angle_beta   90.00
_cell.angle_gamma   90.00
#
_symmetry.space_group_name_H-M   'P 1'
#
loop_
_entity.id
_entity.type
_entity.pdbx_description
1 polymer ?
#
loop_
_entity_poly.entity_id
_entity_poly.type
_entity_poly.pdbx_seq_one_letter_code
_entity_poly.pdbx_strand_id
1 'polypeptide(L)'
;MDDTSTLIDVKEYPDTEVQKNRVLTLEEWREKWVDGKIGFHQEQGHQLLKKHLDTFLKGENVLRVFFPLCGKAVEMKWFADRGHCVVGVEISELGIREFFTEQNLSYSEEPIMEIPGAKVFKSSSGNISLYCCNLFDLPRVNIGKFDRIWDRGALVAVNPGDRKCYTDIMLSLTRKGFRYLLAVLSYDPTKHPAQTVEQRRNGWP
;
A
#
# COMPACT_ATOMS: atom_id res chain seq x y z
N MET A 1 46.34 -6.97 -20.01
CA MET A 1 45.63 -8.26 -19.92
C MET A 1 45.68 -8.68 -18.48
N ASP A 2 44.65 -8.38 -17.70
CA ASP A 2 43.79 -9.41 -17.14
C ASP A 2 42.63 -8.67 -16.47
N ASP A 3 41.48 -8.72 -17.13
CA ASP A 3 40.26 -8.00 -16.79
C ASP A 3 39.31 -9.05 -16.22
N THR A 4 39.53 -9.46 -14.98
CA THR A 4 38.67 -10.42 -14.31
C THR A 4 37.42 -9.72 -13.81
N SER A 5 36.49 -9.50 -14.73
CA SER A 5 35.09 -9.29 -14.44
C SER A 5 34.58 -10.50 -13.66
N THR A 6 34.53 -10.38 -12.34
CA THR A 6 33.75 -11.27 -11.51
C THR A 6 32.28 -11.04 -11.84
N LEU A 7 31.78 -11.85 -12.78
CA LEU A 7 30.36 -12.08 -12.98
C LEU A 7 29.79 -12.48 -11.61
N ILE A 8 28.96 -11.60 -11.05
CA ILE A 8 28.13 -11.97 -9.91
C ILE A 8 27.24 -13.10 -10.43
N ASP A 9 27.50 -14.30 -9.94
CA ASP A 9 26.69 -15.47 -10.20
C ASP A 9 25.28 -15.17 -9.67
N VAL A 10 24.42 -14.69 -10.57
CA VAL A 10 22.99 -14.56 -10.30
C VAL A 10 22.50 -15.99 -10.20
N LYS A 11 22.56 -16.56 -9.00
CA LYS A 11 21.81 -17.77 -8.69
C LYS A 11 20.37 -17.47 -9.07
N GLU A 12 19.91 -18.07 -10.16
CA GLU A 12 18.49 -18.19 -10.45
C GLU A 12 17.85 -18.72 -9.17
N TYR A 13 17.04 -17.89 -8.51
CA TYR A 13 16.30 -18.30 -7.33
C TYR A 13 15.25 -19.31 -7.81
N PRO A 14 15.41 -20.63 -7.55
CA PRO A 14 14.49 -21.64 -8.07
C PRO A 14 13.07 -21.49 -7.48
N ASP A 15 12.96 -20.70 -6.41
CA ASP A 15 11.79 -20.62 -5.55
C ASP A 15 10.80 -19.50 -5.90
N THR A 16 11.07 -18.67 -6.92
CA THR A 16 10.13 -17.60 -7.32
C THR A 16 8.79 -18.14 -7.82
N GLU A 17 8.76 -19.40 -8.24
CA GLU A 17 7.55 -20.09 -8.69
C GLU A 17 6.69 -20.65 -7.55
N VAL A 18 7.24 -20.84 -6.34
CA VAL A 18 6.59 -21.59 -5.25
C VAL A 18 5.22 -21.00 -4.89
N GLN A 19 5.08 -19.68 -4.99
CA GLN A 19 3.84 -18.98 -4.66
C GLN A 19 3.05 -18.52 -5.89
N LYS A 20 3.47 -18.85 -7.14
CA LYS A 20 2.94 -18.25 -8.37
C LYS A 20 1.42 -18.40 -8.54
N ASN A 21 0.86 -19.49 -8.04
CA ASN A 21 -0.56 -19.82 -8.12
C ASN A 21 -1.35 -19.43 -6.85
N ARG A 22 -0.72 -18.75 -5.88
CA ARG A 22 -1.42 -18.29 -4.68
C ARG A 22 -2.46 -17.25 -5.05
N VAL A 23 -3.68 -17.45 -4.58
CA VAL A 23 -4.78 -16.50 -4.71
C VAL A 23 -5.41 -16.28 -3.34
N LEU A 24 -5.60 -15.00 -3.00
CA LEU A 24 -6.42 -14.54 -1.90
C LEU A 24 -7.48 -13.60 -2.48
N THR A 25 -8.74 -13.86 -2.16
CA THR A 25 -9.90 -13.11 -2.65
C THR A 25 -10.11 -11.82 -1.86
N LEU A 26 -10.90 -10.90 -2.42
CA LEU A 26 -11.30 -9.67 -1.73
C LEU A 26 -12.10 -9.95 -0.45
N GLU A 27 -12.89 -11.02 -0.47
CA GLU A 27 -13.74 -11.41 0.67
C GLU A 27 -12.90 -11.98 1.80
N GLU A 28 -11.90 -12.80 1.53
CA GLU A 28 -10.94 -13.25 2.55
C GLU A 28 -10.15 -12.07 3.15
N TRP A 29 -9.88 -11.00 2.38
CA TRP A 29 -9.30 -9.77 2.91
C TRP A 29 -10.26 -9.03 3.84
N ARG A 30 -11.54 -8.91 3.47
CA ARG A 30 -12.57 -8.29 4.34
C ARG A 30 -12.78 -9.09 5.61
N GLU A 31 -12.83 -10.42 5.53
CA GLU A 31 -12.96 -11.30 6.69
C GLU A 31 -11.80 -11.15 7.67
N LYS A 32 -10.55 -10.95 7.19
CA LYS A 32 -9.42 -10.67 8.09
C LYS A 32 -9.64 -9.41 8.93
N TRP A 33 -10.28 -8.38 8.39
CA TRP A 33 -10.62 -7.19 9.16
C TRP A 33 -11.71 -7.46 10.19
N VAL A 34 -12.79 -8.16 9.78
CA VAL A 34 -13.89 -8.55 10.68
C VAL A 34 -13.38 -9.39 11.85
N ASP A 35 -12.50 -10.35 11.57
CA ASP A 35 -11.90 -11.25 12.57
C ASP A 35 -10.80 -10.58 13.42
N GLY A 36 -10.43 -9.32 13.15
CA GLY A 36 -9.30 -8.67 13.79
C GLY A 36 -7.94 -9.30 13.48
N LYS A 37 -7.85 -10.11 12.41
CA LYS A 37 -6.61 -10.75 11.92
C LYS A 37 -5.76 -9.77 11.11
N ILE A 38 -5.42 -8.64 11.74
CA ILE A 38 -4.74 -7.49 11.13
C ILE A 38 -3.30 -7.31 11.62
N GLY A 39 -2.61 -8.40 11.96
CA GLY A 39 -1.20 -8.39 12.41
C GLY A 39 -0.19 -7.75 11.45
N PHE A 40 -0.63 -7.33 10.26
CA PHE A 40 0.13 -6.48 9.35
C PHE A 40 0.19 -5.00 9.76
N HIS A 41 -0.73 -4.53 10.59
CA HIS A 41 -0.78 -3.15 11.05
C HIS A 41 0.40 -2.83 11.98
N GLN A 42 0.93 -1.61 11.88
CA GLN A 42 2.01 -1.10 12.72
C GLN A 42 1.51 0.17 13.41
N GLU A 43 1.14 0.07 14.68
CA GLU A 43 0.54 1.18 15.45
C GLU A 43 1.47 2.40 15.52
N GLN A 44 2.79 2.17 15.59
CA GLN A 44 3.81 3.23 15.64
C GLN A 44 4.30 3.66 14.24
N GLY A 45 3.70 3.10 13.19
CA GLY A 45 4.08 3.29 11.79
C GLY A 45 5.45 2.68 11.42
N HIS A 46 5.77 2.79 10.13
CA HIS A 46 6.95 2.19 9.55
C HIS A 46 8.22 2.99 9.84
N GLN A 47 9.14 2.40 10.61
CA GLN A 47 10.33 3.10 11.11
C GLN A 47 11.28 3.56 10.00
N LEU A 48 11.43 2.78 8.93
CA LEU A 48 12.25 3.22 7.79
C LEU A 48 11.62 4.39 7.04
N LEU A 49 10.28 4.44 6.94
CA LEU A 49 9.63 5.60 6.34
C LEU A 49 9.84 6.83 7.22
N LYS A 50 9.64 6.70 8.54
CA LYS A 50 9.92 7.76 9.51
C LYS A 50 11.35 8.32 9.37
N LYS A 51 12.35 7.44 9.25
CA LYS A 51 13.75 7.81 9.05
C LYS A 51 13.99 8.59 7.75
N HIS A 52 13.30 8.24 6.67
CA HIS A 52 13.53 8.81 5.33
C HIS A 52 12.48 9.85 4.92
N LEU A 53 11.53 10.19 5.79
CA LEU A 53 10.36 10.99 5.46
C LEU A 53 10.73 12.38 4.95
N ASP A 54 11.63 13.08 5.64
CA ASP A 54 12.03 14.45 5.26
C ASP A 54 12.71 14.47 3.88
N THR A 55 13.54 13.47 3.58
CA THR A 55 14.17 13.34 2.26
C THR A 55 13.13 13.03 1.20
N PHE A 56 12.18 12.14 1.50
CA PHE A 56 11.10 11.75 0.59
C PHE A 56 10.19 12.92 0.22
N LEU A 57 9.92 13.80 1.19
CA LEU A 57 9.05 14.98 1.07
C LEU A 57 9.73 16.23 0.54
N LYS A 58 11.06 16.26 0.47
CA LYS A 58 11.83 17.44 0.02
C LYS A 58 11.27 18.03 -1.30
N GLY A 59 10.90 19.31 -1.25
CA GLY A 59 10.35 20.12 -2.34
C GLY A 59 9.52 21.29 -1.80
N GLU A 60 9.21 22.29 -2.64
CA GLU A 60 8.47 23.50 -2.23
C GLU A 60 6.94 23.39 -2.37
N ASN A 61 6.43 22.25 -2.85
CA ASN A 61 5.02 22.10 -3.24
C ASN A 61 4.24 21.15 -2.33
N VAL A 62 2.93 21.41 -2.21
CA VAL A 62 1.96 20.44 -1.68
C VAL A 62 1.94 19.20 -2.58
N LEU A 63 2.43 18.08 -2.06
CA LEU A 63 2.49 16.81 -2.78
C LEU A 63 1.16 16.08 -2.70
N ARG A 64 0.80 15.37 -3.78
CA ARG A 64 -0.22 14.32 -3.76
C ARG A 64 0.46 12.96 -3.56
N VAL A 65 0.08 12.28 -2.50
CA VAL A 65 0.70 11.02 -2.05
C VAL A 65 -0.33 9.90 -2.11
N PHE A 66 0.03 8.80 -2.77
CA PHE A 66 -0.83 7.64 -2.94
C PHE A 66 -0.39 6.46 -2.04
N PHE A 67 -1.39 5.81 -1.45
CA PHE A 67 -1.25 4.63 -0.59
C PHE A 67 -2.09 3.48 -1.16
N PRO A 68 -1.50 2.58 -1.96
CA PRO A 68 -2.18 1.35 -2.38
C PRO A 68 -2.43 0.42 -1.19
N LEU A 69 -3.59 -0.24 -1.15
CA LEU A 69 -3.99 -1.20 -0.10
C LEU A 69 -3.69 -0.63 1.30
N CYS A 70 -4.20 0.57 1.57
CA CYS A 70 -3.72 1.40 2.66
C CYS A 70 -4.07 0.88 4.05
N GLY A 71 -5.07 0.01 4.17
CA GLY A 71 -5.66 -0.36 5.46
C GLY A 71 -5.91 0.88 6.32
N LYS A 72 -5.39 0.85 7.55
CA LYS A 72 -5.36 2.00 8.47
C LYS A 72 -3.95 2.55 8.72
N ALA A 73 -3.12 2.62 7.67
CA ALA A 73 -1.74 3.11 7.76
C ALA A 73 -1.66 4.49 8.45
N VAL A 74 -1.04 4.55 9.64
CA VAL A 74 -0.89 5.79 10.44
C VAL A 74 -0.07 6.84 9.70
N GLU A 75 0.77 6.40 8.77
CA GLU A 75 1.63 7.29 8.00
C GLU A 75 0.83 8.22 7.11
N MET A 76 -0.38 7.84 6.66
CA MET A 76 -1.28 8.75 5.94
C MET A 76 -1.50 10.06 6.72
N LYS A 77 -1.63 9.99 8.05
CA LYS A 77 -1.73 11.18 8.90
C LYS A 77 -0.42 11.98 8.93
N TRP A 78 0.74 11.32 8.92
CA TRP A 78 2.05 12.00 8.93
C TRP A 78 2.26 12.89 7.70
N PHE A 79 1.77 12.45 6.53
CA PHE A 79 1.80 13.24 5.30
C PHE A 79 0.78 14.38 5.34
N ALA A 80 -0.46 14.10 5.78
CA ALA A 80 -1.52 15.10 5.88
C ALA A 80 -1.16 16.24 6.87
N ASP A 81 -0.52 15.91 7.99
CA ASP A 81 -0.07 16.89 9.00
C ASP A 81 1.07 17.78 8.52
N ARG A 82 1.77 17.37 7.46
CA ARG A 82 2.76 18.18 6.74
C ARG A 82 2.14 18.98 5.60
N GLY A 83 0.81 19.03 5.51
CA GLY A 83 0.08 19.79 4.50
C GLY A 83 0.01 19.12 3.12
N HIS A 84 0.33 17.83 3.01
CA HIS A 84 0.22 17.08 1.76
C HIS A 84 -1.17 16.47 1.57
N CYS A 85 -1.58 16.29 0.32
CA CYS A 85 -2.83 15.61 -0.01
C CYS A 85 -2.59 14.10 -0.10
N VAL A 86 -3.38 13.32 0.61
CA VAL A 86 -3.26 11.87 0.70
C VAL A 86 -4.46 11.19 0.07
N VAL A 87 -4.19 10.21 -0.78
CA VAL A 87 -5.22 9.33 -1.33
C VAL A 87 -4.84 7.89 -1.05
N GLY A 88 -5.76 7.12 -0.47
CA GLY A 88 -5.60 5.69 -0.24
C GLY A 88 -6.69 4.89 -0.95
N VAL A 89 -6.43 3.61 -1.19
CA VAL A 89 -7.45 2.64 -1.61
C VAL A 89 -7.39 1.42 -0.70
N GLU A 90 -8.55 0.98 -0.24
CA GLU A 90 -8.71 -0.15 0.68
C GLU A 90 -10.04 -0.84 0.38
N ILE A 91 -10.07 -2.17 0.44
CA ILE A 91 -11.29 -2.94 0.14
C ILE A 91 -12.22 -3.09 1.35
N SER A 92 -11.66 -2.98 2.56
CA SER A 92 -12.34 -3.07 3.83
C SER A 92 -12.85 -1.70 4.30
N GLU A 93 -14.17 -1.51 4.23
CA GLU A 93 -14.81 -0.34 4.82
C GLU A 93 -14.50 -0.24 6.33
N LEU A 94 -14.41 -1.37 7.03
CA LEU A 94 -14.06 -1.42 8.45
C LEU A 94 -12.68 -0.81 8.71
N GLY A 95 -11.66 -1.17 7.92
CA GLY A 95 -10.31 -0.62 8.07
C GLY A 95 -10.24 0.89 7.80
N ILE A 96 -11.02 1.38 6.84
CA ILE A 96 -11.12 2.81 6.55
C ILE A 96 -11.78 3.55 7.72
N ARG A 97 -12.87 3.04 8.28
CA ARG A 97 -13.55 3.64 9.43
C ARG A 97 -12.64 3.66 10.66
N GLU A 98 -11.96 2.54 10.94
CA GLU A 98 -10.98 2.46 12.04
C GLU A 98 -9.86 3.49 11.88
N PHE A 99 -9.34 3.72 10.66
CA PHE A 99 -8.36 4.77 10.43
C PHE A 99 -8.85 6.14 10.91
N PHE A 100 -10.04 6.56 10.47
CA PHE A 100 -10.57 7.87 10.86
C PHE A 100 -10.83 7.96 12.38
N THR A 101 -11.35 6.88 12.98
CA THR A 101 -11.57 6.81 14.43
C THR A 101 -10.25 6.92 15.20
N GLU A 102 -9.23 6.13 14.85
CA GLU A 102 -7.94 6.10 15.54
C GLU A 102 -7.15 7.40 15.36
N GLN A 103 -7.23 8.02 14.18
CA GLN A 103 -6.58 9.30 13.93
C GLN A 103 -7.38 10.50 14.46
N ASN A 104 -8.54 10.26 15.08
CA ASN A 104 -9.46 11.26 15.60
C ASN A 104 -9.84 12.33 14.53
N LEU A 105 -10.24 11.84 13.35
CA LEU A 105 -10.60 12.67 12.20
C LEU A 105 -12.06 12.47 11.82
N SER A 106 -12.82 13.57 11.76
CA SER A 106 -14.15 13.58 11.14
C SER A 106 -14.04 13.38 9.62
N TYR A 107 -15.02 12.69 9.05
CA TYR A 107 -15.10 12.42 7.62
C TYR A 107 -16.54 12.45 7.09
N SER A 108 -16.67 12.60 5.78
CA SER A 108 -17.89 12.36 5.02
C SER A 108 -17.73 11.16 4.10
N GLU A 109 -18.86 10.58 3.69
CA GLU A 109 -18.93 9.49 2.72
C GLU A 109 -19.64 9.96 1.46
N GLU A 110 -19.11 9.59 0.30
CA GLU A 110 -19.74 9.83 -1.00
C GLU A 110 -19.71 8.55 -1.84
N PRO A 111 -20.77 8.24 -2.61
CA PRO A 111 -20.75 7.11 -3.54
C PRO A 111 -19.78 7.38 -4.70
N ILE A 112 -19.17 6.31 -5.24
CA ILE A 112 -18.39 6.37 -6.48
C ILE A 112 -19.28 5.86 -7.62
N MET A 113 -19.66 6.75 -8.53
CA MET A 113 -20.66 6.44 -9.56
C MET A 113 -20.16 5.41 -10.58
N GLU A 114 -18.85 5.37 -10.83
CA GLU A 114 -18.21 4.50 -11.81
C GLU A 114 -18.07 3.04 -11.33
N ILE A 115 -18.24 2.80 -10.02
CA ILE A 115 -18.09 1.48 -9.40
C ILE A 115 -19.29 1.23 -8.46
N PRO A 116 -20.29 0.43 -8.87
CA PRO A 116 -21.45 0.14 -8.05
C PRO A 116 -21.08 -0.36 -6.64
N GLY A 117 -21.66 0.26 -5.62
CA GLY A 117 -21.44 -0.08 -4.21
C GLY A 117 -20.13 0.44 -3.61
N ALA A 118 -19.25 1.06 -4.40
CA ALA A 118 -18.04 1.69 -3.88
C ALA A 118 -18.33 3.08 -3.30
N LYS A 119 -17.48 3.49 -2.36
CA LYS A 119 -17.56 4.78 -1.68
C LYS A 119 -16.19 5.42 -1.58
N VAL A 120 -16.15 6.73 -1.40
CA VAL A 120 -14.98 7.47 -0.96
C VAL A 120 -15.26 8.13 0.38
N PHE A 121 -14.30 8.00 1.29
CA PHE A 121 -14.32 8.60 2.61
C PHE A 121 -13.36 9.78 2.62
N LYS A 122 -13.85 10.98 2.92
CA LYS A 122 -13.04 12.21 2.86
C LYS A 122 -12.95 12.86 4.23
N SER A 123 -11.74 13.13 4.71
CA SER A 123 -11.55 13.91 5.94
C SER A 123 -12.19 15.28 5.81
N SER A 124 -12.78 15.82 6.88
CA SER A 124 -13.38 17.18 6.87
C SER A 124 -12.37 18.29 6.56
N SER A 125 -11.07 18.07 6.78
CA SER A 125 -10.00 19.00 6.38
C SER A 125 -9.67 18.96 4.88
N GLY A 126 -10.22 18.00 4.13
CA GLY A 126 -9.98 17.81 2.69
C GLY A 126 -8.64 17.15 2.32
N ASN A 127 -7.76 16.87 3.30
CA ASN A 127 -6.40 16.44 3.01
C ASN A 127 -6.24 14.91 2.86
N ILE A 128 -7.23 14.11 3.26
CA ILE A 128 -7.21 12.64 3.13
C ILE A 128 -8.49 12.18 2.43
N SER A 129 -8.34 11.37 1.38
CA SER A 129 -9.44 10.68 0.69
C SER A 129 -9.15 9.18 0.56
N LEU A 130 -10.00 8.33 1.15
CA LEU A 130 -9.83 6.88 1.13
C LEU A 130 -10.94 6.23 0.28
N TYR A 131 -10.53 5.57 -0.79
CA TYR A 131 -11.42 4.90 -1.73
C TYR A 131 -11.70 3.48 -1.23
N CYS A 132 -12.97 3.21 -0.91
CA CYS A 132 -13.47 1.91 -0.52
C CYS A 132 -13.87 1.11 -1.76
N CYS A 133 -12.88 0.52 -2.45
CA CYS A 133 -13.09 -0.27 -3.66
C CYS A 133 -11.92 -1.23 -3.91
N ASN A 134 -12.08 -2.08 -4.91
CA ASN A 134 -10.98 -2.87 -5.44
C ASN A 134 -9.98 -1.94 -6.16
N LEU A 135 -8.69 -2.04 -5.84
CA LEU A 135 -7.63 -1.28 -6.49
C LEU A 135 -7.67 -1.44 -8.03
N PHE A 136 -8.01 -2.63 -8.52
CA PHE A 136 -8.06 -2.90 -9.97
C PHE A 136 -9.19 -2.17 -10.69
N ASP A 137 -10.20 -1.66 -9.97
CA ASP A 137 -11.26 -0.83 -10.53
C ASP A 137 -10.96 0.68 -10.44
N LEU A 138 -9.96 1.06 -9.65
CA LEU A 138 -9.57 2.46 -9.42
C LEU A 138 -9.30 3.28 -10.69
N PRO A 139 -8.73 2.71 -11.79
CA PRO A 139 -8.58 3.43 -13.06
C PRO A 139 -9.90 4.00 -13.62
N ARG A 140 -11.05 3.41 -13.29
CA ARG A 140 -12.38 3.87 -13.74
C ARG A 140 -12.79 5.20 -13.13
N VAL A 141 -12.27 5.53 -11.94
CA VAL A 141 -12.72 6.67 -11.11
C VAL A 141 -11.96 7.97 -11.41
N ASN A 142 -10.88 7.90 -12.20
CA ASN A 142 -10.04 9.05 -12.57
C ASN A 142 -9.57 9.90 -11.36
N ILE A 143 -8.88 9.27 -10.41
CA ILE A 143 -8.37 9.93 -9.18
C ILE A 143 -7.16 10.87 -9.42
N GLY A 144 -6.80 11.09 -10.68
CA GLY A 144 -5.67 11.90 -11.12
C GLY A 144 -4.32 11.21 -10.94
N LYS A 145 -3.26 12.03 -10.86
CA LYS A 145 -1.87 11.56 -10.76
C LYS A 145 -1.20 12.01 -9.45
N PHE A 146 -0.15 11.31 -9.05
CA PHE A 146 0.53 11.46 -7.76
C PHE A 146 2.01 11.75 -7.92
N ASP A 147 2.54 12.55 -6.99
CA ASP A 147 3.96 12.90 -6.91
C ASP A 147 4.74 11.83 -6.14
N ARG A 148 4.06 11.13 -5.22
CA ARG A 148 4.64 10.16 -4.31
C ARG A 148 3.75 8.93 -4.18
N ILE A 149 4.38 7.76 -4.07
CA ILE A 149 3.70 6.51 -3.71
C ILE A 149 4.42 5.91 -2.50
N TRP A 150 3.67 5.55 -1.46
CA TRP A 150 4.14 4.72 -0.35
C TRP A 150 3.49 3.35 -0.42
N ASP A 151 4.25 2.35 -0.84
CA ASP A 151 3.80 0.98 -0.99
C ASP A 151 4.49 0.10 0.05
N ARG A 152 3.76 -0.19 1.11
CA ARG A 152 4.18 -1.11 2.15
C ARG A 152 3.02 -2.02 2.51
N GLY A 153 3.25 -3.32 2.40
CA GLY A 153 2.18 -4.28 2.59
C GLY A 153 1.16 -4.29 1.46
N ALA A 154 1.39 -3.58 0.33
CA ALA A 154 0.50 -3.55 -0.81
C ALA A 154 0.98 -4.49 -1.92
N LEU A 155 2.09 -4.22 -2.62
CA LEU A 155 2.61 -5.11 -3.68
C LEU A 155 2.80 -6.56 -3.17
N VAL A 156 3.31 -6.70 -1.93
CA VAL A 156 3.51 -8.01 -1.29
C VAL A 156 2.20 -8.71 -0.86
N ALA A 157 1.07 -8.00 -0.87
CA ALA A 157 -0.26 -8.54 -0.60
C ALA A 157 -1.04 -8.89 -1.87
N VAL A 158 -0.64 -8.34 -3.02
CA VAL A 158 -1.22 -8.66 -4.33
C VAL A 158 -0.86 -10.10 -4.71
N ASN A 159 -1.84 -10.84 -5.24
CA ASN A 159 -1.64 -12.19 -5.75
C ASN A 159 -0.53 -12.17 -6.81
N PRO A 160 0.39 -13.16 -6.83
CA PRO A 160 1.51 -13.12 -7.76
C PRO A 160 1.13 -12.97 -9.23
N GLY A 161 0.03 -13.60 -9.66
CA GLY A 161 -0.51 -13.46 -11.03
C GLY A 161 -0.99 -12.05 -11.38
N ASP A 162 -1.36 -11.24 -10.39
CA ASP A 162 -1.93 -9.90 -10.59
C ASP A 162 -0.87 -8.78 -10.52
N ARG A 163 0.38 -9.11 -10.16
CA ARG A 163 1.44 -8.11 -9.92
C ARG A 163 1.75 -7.25 -11.14
N LYS A 164 1.68 -7.82 -12.35
CA LYS A 164 1.87 -7.03 -13.58
C LYS A 164 0.76 -5.98 -13.73
N CYS A 165 -0.49 -6.40 -13.56
CA CYS A 165 -1.64 -5.48 -13.62
C CYS A 165 -1.51 -4.39 -12.55
N TYR A 166 -1.13 -4.77 -11.33
CA TYR A 166 -0.85 -3.84 -10.24
C TYR A 166 0.20 -2.79 -10.63
N THR A 167 1.34 -3.22 -11.18
CA THR A 167 2.41 -2.29 -11.60
C THR A 167 1.96 -1.36 -12.71
N ASP A 168 1.18 -1.87 -13.68
CA ASP A 168 0.65 -1.05 -14.78
C ASP A 168 -0.27 0.06 -14.21
N ILE A 169 -1.13 -0.27 -13.24
CA ILE A 169 -1.97 0.71 -12.53
C ILE A 169 -1.10 1.72 -11.78
N MET A 170 -0.15 1.26 -10.95
CA MET A 170 0.69 2.17 -10.16
C MET A 170 1.45 3.16 -11.04
N LEU A 171 2.07 2.68 -12.13
CA LEU A 171 2.78 3.55 -13.08
C LEU A 171 1.81 4.54 -13.75
N SER A 172 0.61 4.09 -14.12
CA SER A 172 -0.43 4.96 -14.66
C SER A 172 -0.85 6.07 -13.68
N LEU A 173 -0.64 5.92 -12.38
CA LEU A 173 -1.01 6.92 -11.38
C LEU A 173 0.11 7.95 -11.13
N THR A 174 1.28 7.82 -11.74
CA THR A 174 2.44 8.70 -11.46
C THR A 174 2.51 9.95 -12.35
N ARG A 175 3.02 11.05 -11.78
CA ARG A 175 3.46 12.25 -12.52
C ARG A 175 4.91 12.09 -12.99
N LYS A 176 5.35 12.91 -13.96
CA LYS A 176 6.78 13.04 -14.28
C LYS A 176 7.55 13.48 -13.02
N GLY A 177 8.69 12.83 -12.74
CA GLY A 177 9.51 13.13 -11.56
C GLY A 177 8.95 12.57 -10.24
N PHE A 178 8.05 11.58 -10.28
CA PHE A 178 7.54 10.92 -9.09
C PHE A 178 8.64 10.24 -8.27
N ARG A 179 8.35 9.97 -6.99
CA ARG A 179 9.14 9.04 -6.18
C ARG A 179 8.24 7.94 -5.63
N TYR A 180 8.70 6.71 -5.76
CA TYR A 180 7.99 5.53 -5.29
C TYR A 180 8.87 4.86 -4.22
N LEU A 181 8.38 4.82 -2.99
CA LEU A 181 9.00 4.03 -1.93
C LEU A 181 8.24 2.71 -1.79
N LEU A 182 8.96 1.62 -2.03
CA LEU A 182 8.46 0.25 -1.99
C LEU A 182 9.15 -0.51 -0.86
N ALA A 183 8.37 -1.09 0.05
CA ALA A 183 8.86 -2.00 1.07
C ALA A 183 8.49 -3.44 0.73
N VAL A 184 9.51 -4.27 0.52
CA VAL A 184 9.38 -5.72 0.30
C VAL A 184 9.94 -6.51 1.48
N LEU A 185 9.55 -7.77 1.57
CA LEU A 185 10.10 -8.72 2.53
C LEU A 185 10.87 -9.79 1.76
N SER A 186 12.11 -10.05 2.20
CA SER A 186 12.91 -11.17 1.70
C SER A 186 12.90 -12.27 2.75
N TYR A 187 12.45 -13.46 2.36
CA TYR A 187 12.35 -14.64 3.21
C TYR A 187 12.31 -15.90 2.33
N ASP A 188 12.50 -17.08 2.92
CA ASP A 188 12.39 -18.36 2.21
C ASP A 188 10.90 -18.71 1.96
N PRO A 189 10.42 -18.65 0.70
CA PRO A 189 9.01 -18.84 0.41
C PRO A 189 8.55 -20.31 0.51
N THR A 190 9.48 -21.27 0.65
CA THR A 190 9.19 -22.69 0.87
C THR A 190 8.83 -22.99 2.33
N LYS A 191 9.33 -22.17 3.27
CA LYS A 191 9.15 -22.37 4.73
C LYS A 191 8.05 -21.49 5.32
N HIS A 192 7.72 -20.40 4.63
CA HIS A 192 6.70 -19.46 5.08
C HIS A 192 5.66 -19.32 3.97
N PRO A 193 4.48 -19.97 4.08
CA PRO A 193 3.38 -19.65 3.18
C PRO A 193 3.09 -18.16 3.32
N ALA A 194 3.12 -17.42 2.21
CA ALA A 194 2.91 -15.99 2.24
C ALA A 194 1.62 -15.65 2.99
N GLN A 195 1.78 -14.92 4.09
CA GLN A 195 0.74 -14.45 5.01
C GLN A 195 0.06 -15.50 5.90
N THR A 196 0.77 -15.98 6.91
CA THR A 196 0.14 -16.11 8.23
C THR A 196 0.34 -14.80 9.00
N VAL A 197 -0.79 -14.20 9.39
CA VAL A 197 -0.91 -12.95 10.16
C VAL A 197 -0.12 -13.00 11.47
N GLU A 198 0.16 -14.21 11.98
CA GLU A 198 0.91 -14.44 13.22
C GLU A 198 2.40 -14.08 13.15
N GLN A 199 3.03 -14.10 11.97
CA GLN A 199 4.49 -13.93 11.87
C GLN A 199 4.94 -12.46 11.92
N ARG A 200 4.02 -11.48 11.93
CA ARG A 200 4.35 -10.05 11.94
C ARG A 200 4.39 -9.42 13.34
N ARG A 201 3.95 -10.12 14.39
CA ARG A 201 3.82 -9.57 15.75
C ARG A 201 5.14 -9.46 16.51
N ASN A 202 6.18 -10.20 16.11
CA ASN A 202 7.36 -10.39 16.94
C ASN A 202 8.62 -9.67 16.48
N GLY A 203 8.57 -8.77 15.49
CA GLY A 203 9.75 -8.06 15.00
C GLY A 203 10.84 -9.02 14.53
N TRP A 204 10.93 -9.25 13.22
CA TRP A 204 12.09 -9.99 12.72
C TRP A 204 13.37 -9.20 13.08
N PRO A 205 14.47 -9.87 13.50
CA PRO A 205 15.73 -9.23 13.88
C PRO A 205 16.25 -8.19 12.89
#